data_AF-A0A3P9I6Y0-F1
#
_entry.id   AF-A0A3P9I6Y0-F1
#
_cell.length_a   1.000
_cell.length_b   1.000
_cell.length_c   1.000
_cell.angle_alpha   90.00
_cell.angle_beta   90.00
_cell.angle_gamma   90.00
#
_symmetry.space_group_name_H-M   'P 1'
#
loop_
_entity.id
_entity.type
_entity.pdbx_description
1 polymer ?
#
loop_
_entity_poly.entity_id
_entity_poly.type
_entity_poly.pdbx_seq_one_letter_code
_entity_poly.pdbx_strand_id
1 'polypeptide(L)'
;VPVFCLDFQVLLAFSRAKEPANISRHIWNPTFDSARRNQTLKNKNSKPQQYSCPSSPASNKNGTTLRALYYPPLNSENAKEGQIRCGEHTDYGTFTLLFQGSEGLQVCGRSGEFFPAPNIPGAILLNIADLLQRWTSDQYISVCHRVLLPPVGDSCTRQSLAFFLHPDDEAVITCLDGSNKYPPITAEAHALKKLRDSYGKS
;
A
#
# COMPACT_ATOMS: atom_id res chain seq x y z
N VAL A 1 -19.82 2.16 -13.09
CA VAL A 1 -18.65 1.43 -13.63
C VAL A 1 -18.08 0.60 -12.49
N PRO A 2 -17.96 -0.73 -12.60
CA PRO A 2 -17.81 -1.58 -11.43
C PRO A 2 -16.42 -1.41 -10.80
N VAL A 3 -16.42 -1.24 -9.48
CA VAL A 3 -15.24 -1.45 -8.65
C VAL A 3 -14.98 -2.96 -8.67
N PHE A 4 -13.90 -3.42 -9.29
CA PHE A 4 -13.45 -4.80 -9.13
C PHE A 4 -12.85 -4.91 -7.72
N CYS A 5 -13.69 -5.22 -6.74
CA CYS A 5 -13.29 -5.57 -5.39
C CYS A 5 -13.95 -6.91 -5.05
N LEU A 6 -13.45 -7.97 -5.67
CA LEU A 6 -13.67 -9.33 -5.24
C LEU A 6 -12.30 -9.99 -5.26
N ASP A 7 -11.84 -10.39 -4.08
CA ASP A 7 -10.64 -11.18 -3.76
C ASP A 7 -9.25 -10.51 -3.76
N PHE A 8 -9.06 -9.35 -4.40
CA PHE A 8 -7.79 -8.63 -4.38
C PHE A 8 -7.91 -7.33 -3.59
N GLN A 9 -7.17 -7.19 -2.48
CA GLN A 9 -7.10 -5.95 -1.69
C GLN A 9 -6.23 -4.88 -2.39
N VAL A 10 -6.32 -4.78 -3.72
CA VAL A 10 -5.79 -3.66 -4.50
C VAL A 10 -6.94 -2.67 -4.64
N LEU A 11 -6.82 -1.52 -3.98
CA LEU A 11 -7.83 -0.47 -4.09
C LEU A 11 -7.48 0.41 -5.29
N LEU A 12 -8.38 0.53 -6.26
CA LEU A 12 -8.22 1.52 -7.33
C LEU A 12 -8.71 2.88 -6.83
N ALA A 13 -7.81 3.86 -6.77
CA ALA A 13 -8.18 5.25 -6.52
C ALA A 13 -8.49 5.93 -7.86
N PHE A 14 -9.73 6.41 -8.00
CA PHE A 14 -10.22 7.02 -9.24
C PHE A 14 -9.72 8.46 -9.41
N SER A 15 -9.23 8.80 -10.60
CA SER A 15 -9.11 10.18 -11.06
C SER A 15 -10.45 10.71 -11.59
N ARG A 16 -10.62 12.03 -11.43
CA ARG A 16 -11.86 12.79 -11.53
C ARG A 16 -12.34 12.90 -13.00
N ALA A 17 -13.22 12.01 -13.45
CA ALA A 17 -14.06 12.28 -14.61
C ALA A 17 -15.25 13.16 -14.19
N LYS A 18 -15.61 14.11 -15.04
CA LYS A 18 -16.51 15.25 -14.80
C LYS A 18 -17.93 14.84 -14.32
N GLU A 19 -18.40 15.64 -13.35
CA GLU A 19 -19.76 15.88 -12.83
C GLU A 19 -20.40 15.02 -11.71
N PRO A 20 -21.16 15.66 -10.78
CA PRO A 20 -21.44 15.14 -9.46
C PRO A 20 -22.94 14.96 -9.18
N ALA A 21 -23.41 13.73 -8.93
CA ALA A 21 -24.63 13.52 -8.14
C ALA A 21 -24.70 12.08 -7.63
N ASN A 22 -24.94 11.92 -6.33
CA ASN A 22 -25.50 10.72 -5.69
C ASN A 22 -24.66 9.45 -5.56
N ILE A 23 -23.42 9.54 -5.04
CA ILE A 23 -22.79 8.36 -4.42
C ILE A 23 -22.20 8.74 -3.06
N SER A 24 -23.09 8.99 -2.10
CA SER A 24 -22.77 9.02 -0.67
C SER A 24 -23.60 7.93 -0.01
N ARG A 25 -22.92 6.89 0.53
CA ARG A 25 -23.27 6.13 1.76
C ARG A 25 -22.77 4.69 1.84
N HIS A 26 -22.17 4.07 0.82
CA HIS A 26 -21.96 2.60 0.84
C HIS A 26 -20.51 2.09 0.69
N ILE A 27 -19.49 2.93 0.88
CA ILE A 27 -18.08 2.49 0.81
C ILE A 27 -17.33 2.72 2.15
N TRP A 28 -17.96 3.39 3.12
CA TRP A 28 -17.40 3.54 4.46
C TRP A 28 -18.04 2.51 5.40
N ASN A 29 -17.34 1.40 5.64
CA ASN A 29 -17.84 0.30 6.46
C ASN A 29 -18.05 0.77 7.94
N PRO A 30 -19.11 0.35 8.64
CA PRO A 30 -19.42 0.79 10.01
C PRO A 30 -18.36 0.46 11.06
N THR A 31 -17.34 -0.33 10.74
CA THR A 31 -16.25 -0.71 11.66
C THR A 31 -15.38 0.49 12.04
N PHE A 32 -15.11 1.40 11.10
CA PHE A 32 -14.39 2.65 11.37
C PHE A 32 -15.23 3.62 12.22
N ASP A 33 -16.55 3.60 12.04
CA ASP A 33 -17.51 4.38 12.85
C ASP A 33 -17.87 3.72 14.19
N SER A 34 -17.69 2.41 14.32
CA SER A 34 -17.90 1.62 15.54
C SER A 34 -16.76 1.87 16.52
N ALA A 35 -15.51 1.86 16.03
CA ALA A 35 -14.35 2.29 16.80
C ALA A 35 -14.51 3.75 17.28
N ARG A 36 -15.09 4.62 16.43
CA ARG A 36 -15.45 6.00 16.80
C ARG A 36 -16.61 6.08 17.80
N ARG A 37 -17.68 5.30 17.62
CA ARG A 37 -18.90 5.32 18.47
C ARG A 37 -18.69 4.70 19.86
N ASN A 38 -17.94 3.61 19.96
CA ASN A 38 -17.66 2.95 21.25
C ASN A 38 -16.72 3.76 22.16
N GLN A 39 -15.93 4.68 21.61
CA GLN A 39 -15.18 5.66 22.40
C GLN A 39 -16.01 6.87 22.83
N THR A 40 -17.06 7.23 22.08
CA THR A 40 -17.85 8.45 22.35
C THR A 40 -18.84 8.31 23.52
N LEU A 41 -19.22 7.09 23.92
CA LEU A 41 -20.24 6.86 24.96
C LEU A 41 -19.74 6.90 26.41
N LYS A 42 -18.45 7.17 26.66
CA LYS A 42 -17.88 7.16 28.02
C LYS A 42 -17.55 8.52 28.65
N ASN A 43 -17.84 9.65 28.02
CA ASN A 43 -17.55 10.93 28.68
C ASN A 43 -18.46 12.08 28.20
N LYS A 44 -19.60 12.28 28.88
CA LYS A 44 -20.57 13.34 28.53
C LYS A 44 -20.19 14.75 29.00
N ASN A 45 -19.00 14.96 29.61
CA ASN A 45 -18.63 16.27 30.18
C ASN A 45 -17.20 16.76 29.89
N SER A 46 -16.55 16.31 28.83
CA SER A 46 -15.22 16.81 28.45
C SER A 46 -15.20 17.33 27.02
N LYS A 47 -14.63 18.53 26.82
CA LYS A 47 -14.38 19.18 25.52
C LYS A 47 -13.92 18.17 24.45
N PRO A 48 -14.23 18.39 23.15
CA PRO A 48 -13.86 17.45 22.09
C PRO A 48 -12.35 17.17 22.14
N GLN A 49 -11.99 15.94 22.52
CA GLN A 49 -10.62 15.48 22.36
C GLN A 49 -10.42 15.17 20.89
N GLN A 50 -9.76 16.10 20.21
CA GLN A 50 -9.16 15.87 18.92
C GLN A 50 -8.05 14.84 19.15
N TYR A 51 -8.24 13.60 18.69
CA TYR A 51 -7.14 12.63 18.61
C TYR A 51 -6.25 13.06 17.45
N SER A 52 -5.41 14.06 17.68
CA SER A 52 -4.17 14.19 16.94
C SER A 52 -3.28 13.01 17.32
N CYS A 53 -2.58 12.43 16.34
CA CYS A 53 -1.31 11.78 16.65
C CYS A 53 -0.55 12.79 17.53
N PRO A 54 -0.17 12.47 18.78
CA PRO A 54 0.54 13.43 19.61
C PRO A 54 1.74 13.83 18.78
N SER A 55 1.76 15.09 18.33
CA SER A 55 2.98 15.75 17.95
C SER A 55 3.78 15.83 19.25
N SER A 56 4.42 14.71 19.57
CA SER A 56 5.69 14.70 20.28
C SER A 56 6.53 15.81 19.64
N PRO A 57 7.47 16.45 20.34
CA PRO A 57 8.47 17.29 19.71
C PRO A 57 9.32 16.38 18.79
N ALA A 58 8.72 15.99 17.66
CA ALA A 58 9.11 14.87 16.85
C ALA A 58 10.04 15.41 15.81
N SER A 59 11.20 14.79 15.70
CA SER A 59 11.92 14.67 14.46
C SER A 59 10.94 14.71 13.26
N ASN A 60 11.01 15.75 12.42
CA ASN A 60 10.25 15.86 11.16
C ASN A 60 10.71 14.83 10.09
N LYS A 61 11.29 13.71 10.52
CA LYS A 61 11.83 12.69 9.64
C LYS A 61 10.82 11.56 9.51
N ASN A 62 10.54 11.21 8.26
CA ASN A 62 9.77 10.06 7.90
C ASN A 62 10.35 9.44 6.63
N GLY A 63 10.08 8.15 6.44
CA GLY A 63 10.50 7.41 5.25
C GLY A 63 9.68 7.68 3.98
N THR A 64 8.83 8.73 3.93
CA THR A 64 7.98 8.97 2.76
C THR A 64 8.84 9.34 1.57
N THR A 65 8.65 8.65 0.45
CA THR A 65 9.50 8.84 -0.74
C THR A 65 8.73 8.63 -2.04
N LEU A 66 9.14 9.35 -3.08
CA LEU A 66 8.68 9.15 -4.45
C LEU A 66 9.81 8.54 -5.26
N ARG A 67 9.56 7.37 -5.86
CA ARG A 67 10.51 6.69 -6.73
C ARG A 67 10.05 6.74 -8.18
N ALA A 68 10.87 7.34 -9.04
CA ALA A 68 10.76 7.18 -10.49
C ALA A 68 11.49 5.91 -10.91
N LEU A 69 10.74 4.97 -11.48
CA LEU A 69 11.22 3.67 -11.92
C LEU A 69 11.23 3.65 -13.45
N TYR A 70 12.43 3.52 -14.03
CA TYR A 70 12.63 3.30 -15.45
C TYR A 70 13.14 1.89 -15.69
N TYR A 71 12.36 1.15 -16.46
CA TYR A 71 12.63 -0.22 -16.84
C TYR A 71 12.97 -0.20 -18.35
N PRO A 72 14.26 -0.23 -18.73
CA PRO A 72 14.71 -0.13 -20.13
C PRO A 72 14.13 -1.22 -21.04
N PRO A 73 14.14 -1.04 -22.36
CA PRO A 73 13.73 -2.11 -23.26
C PRO A 73 14.72 -3.28 -23.13
N LEU A 74 14.24 -4.51 -23.32
CA LEU A 74 15.10 -5.68 -23.36
C LEU A 74 15.31 -6.14 -24.79
N ASN A 75 16.50 -6.67 -25.07
CA ASN A 75 16.72 -7.41 -26.31
C ASN A 75 15.90 -8.71 -26.24
N SER A 76 14.92 -8.82 -27.12
CA SER A 76 13.93 -9.92 -27.17
C SER A 76 14.56 -11.29 -27.36
N GLU A 77 15.80 -11.37 -27.87
CA GLU A 77 16.47 -12.64 -28.15
C GLU A 77 16.88 -13.41 -26.87
N ASN A 78 17.06 -12.70 -25.74
CA ASN A 78 17.55 -13.29 -24.49
C ASN A 78 16.51 -13.35 -23.36
N ALA A 79 15.35 -12.72 -23.54
CA ALA A 79 14.28 -12.71 -22.55
C ALA A 79 13.49 -14.03 -22.64
N LYS A 80 13.40 -14.75 -21.53
CA LYS A 80 12.50 -15.91 -21.39
C LYS A 80 11.19 -15.45 -20.78
N GLU A 81 10.11 -16.08 -21.20
CA GLU A 81 8.77 -15.82 -20.66
C GLU A 81 8.73 -16.04 -19.13
N GLY A 82 7.99 -15.18 -18.43
CA GLY A 82 7.82 -15.28 -16.97
C GLY A 82 9.04 -14.90 -16.12
N GLN A 83 10.11 -14.37 -16.71
CA GLN A 83 11.25 -13.87 -15.94
C GLN A 83 10.87 -12.65 -15.09
N ILE A 84 11.45 -12.57 -13.89
CA ILE A 84 11.15 -11.52 -12.92
C ILE A 84 12.11 -10.35 -13.13
N ARG A 85 11.53 -9.15 -13.24
CA ARG A 85 12.24 -7.87 -13.35
C ARG A 85 12.51 -7.22 -11.99
N CYS A 86 11.53 -7.30 -11.11
CA CYS A 86 11.61 -6.86 -9.73
C CYS A 86 11.08 -7.99 -8.87
N GLY A 87 11.93 -8.47 -7.95
CA GLY A 87 11.64 -9.62 -7.08
C GLY A 87 10.37 -9.48 -6.28
N GLU A 88 9.90 -10.59 -5.74
CA GLU A 88 8.74 -10.63 -4.85
C GLU A 88 9.03 -9.89 -3.55
N HIS A 89 8.17 -8.92 -3.19
CA HIS A 89 8.30 -8.15 -1.96
C HIS A 89 6.96 -7.57 -1.50
N THR A 90 6.95 -7.08 -0.26
CA THR A 90 5.90 -6.21 0.28
C THR A 90 6.47 -4.83 0.58
N ASP A 91 5.62 -3.81 0.51
CA ASP A 91 5.99 -2.43 0.83
C ASP A 91 6.05 -2.21 2.34
N TYR A 92 6.97 -1.35 2.79
CA TYR A 92 7.31 -1.27 4.21
C TYR A 92 6.44 -0.31 5.01
N GLY A 93 5.83 0.68 4.35
CA GLY A 93 5.12 1.81 4.96
C GLY A 93 3.64 1.53 5.24
N THR A 94 2.81 2.57 5.10
CA THR A 94 1.36 2.49 5.29
C THR A 94 0.64 2.04 4.01
N PHE A 95 0.90 2.73 2.91
CA PHE A 95 0.42 2.34 1.58
C PHE A 95 1.30 2.96 0.49
N THR A 96 1.20 2.42 -0.72
CA THR A 96 1.88 2.93 -1.90
C THR A 96 0.87 3.36 -2.95
N LEU A 97 1.07 4.54 -3.53
CA LEU A 97 0.35 4.99 -4.72
C LEU A 97 1.23 4.78 -5.93
N LEU A 98 0.79 3.93 -6.85
CA LEU A 98 1.51 3.60 -8.06
C LEU A 98 0.81 4.21 -9.27
N PHE A 99 1.58 5.03 -9.99
CA PHE A 99 1.25 5.55 -11.31
C PHE A 99 2.03 4.73 -12.32
N GLN A 100 1.34 3.98 -13.18
CA GLN A 100 1.98 3.13 -14.17
C GLN A 100 1.50 3.47 -15.58
N GLY A 101 2.42 3.45 -16.54
CA GLY A 101 2.12 3.67 -17.96
C GLY A 101 1.90 2.38 -18.75
N SER A 102 2.32 1.23 -18.21
CA SER A 102 2.21 -0.06 -18.87
C SER A 102 2.04 -1.20 -17.86
N GLU A 103 1.60 -2.35 -18.38
CA GLU A 103 1.41 -3.61 -17.65
C GLU A 103 2.73 -4.16 -17.07
N GLY A 104 2.63 -5.25 -16.31
CA GLY A 104 3.78 -6.05 -15.84
C GLY A 104 3.88 -6.18 -14.33
N LEU A 105 3.14 -5.38 -13.56
CA LEU A 105 2.97 -5.62 -12.13
C LEU A 105 2.10 -6.87 -11.91
N GLN A 106 2.55 -7.75 -11.02
CA GLN A 106 1.74 -8.85 -10.51
C GLN A 106 1.60 -8.78 -9.00
N VAL A 107 0.43 -9.14 -8.50
CA VAL A 107 0.10 -9.21 -7.07
C VAL A 107 -0.20 -10.65 -6.66
N CYS A 108 0.28 -11.05 -5.49
CA CYS A 108 0.04 -12.36 -4.91
C CYS A 108 -1.31 -12.35 -4.19
N GLY A 109 -2.24 -13.20 -4.64
CA GLY A 109 -3.52 -13.43 -4.00
C GLY A 109 -3.38 -14.28 -2.73
N ARG A 110 -4.50 -14.45 -2.01
CA ARG A 110 -4.53 -15.26 -0.78
C ARG A 110 -4.24 -16.75 -1.02
N SER A 111 -4.43 -17.24 -2.24
CA SER A 111 -4.05 -18.60 -2.66
C SER A 111 -2.54 -18.79 -2.78
N GLY A 112 -1.74 -17.72 -2.77
CA GLY A 112 -0.32 -17.74 -3.09
C GLY A 112 -0.02 -17.60 -4.59
N GLU A 113 -1.06 -17.51 -5.43
CA GLU A 113 -0.90 -17.32 -6.88
C GLU A 113 -0.73 -15.85 -7.24
N PHE A 114 0.04 -15.58 -8.29
CA PHE A 114 0.28 -14.23 -8.80
C PHE A 114 -0.67 -13.88 -9.94
N PHE A 115 -1.30 -12.71 -9.84
CA PHE A 115 -2.25 -12.19 -10.81
C PHE A 115 -1.77 -10.86 -11.39
N PRO A 116 -1.96 -10.59 -12.69
CA PRO A 116 -1.63 -9.30 -13.28
C PRO A 116 -2.48 -8.20 -12.66
N ALA A 117 -1.82 -7.11 -12.23
CA ALA A 117 -2.52 -5.92 -11.78
C ALA A 117 -2.86 -5.04 -12.98
N PRO A 118 -4.14 -4.68 -13.19
CA PRO A 118 -4.56 -4.00 -14.41
C PRO A 118 -3.99 -2.59 -14.51
N ASN A 119 -3.53 -2.19 -15.70
CA ASN A 119 -3.22 -0.80 -16.01
C ASN A 119 -4.46 -0.09 -16.57
N ILE A 120 -5.21 0.60 -15.71
CA ILE A 120 -6.41 1.35 -16.11
C ILE A 120 -6.01 2.81 -16.39
N PRO A 121 -6.23 3.33 -17.61
CA PRO A 121 -5.91 4.72 -17.95
C PRO A 121 -6.57 5.72 -16.99
N GLY A 122 -5.76 6.62 -16.43
CA GLY A 122 -6.21 7.63 -15.48
C GLY A 122 -6.45 7.11 -14.05
N ALA A 123 -6.28 5.82 -13.77
CA ALA A 123 -6.36 5.29 -12.41
C ALA A 123 -5.00 5.38 -11.69
N ILE A 124 -5.06 5.45 -10.36
CA ILE A 124 -3.90 5.27 -9.48
C ILE A 124 -4.12 3.95 -8.73
N LEU A 125 -3.14 3.07 -8.78
CA LEU A 125 -3.18 1.82 -8.04
C LEU A 125 -2.73 2.08 -6.60
N LEU A 126 -3.57 1.74 -5.61
CA LEU A 126 -3.20 1.78 -4.20
C LEU A 126 -2.85 0.37 -3.73
N ASN A 127 -1.62 0.22 -3.24
CA ASN A 127 -1.13 -0.99 -2.60
C ASN A 127 -1.11 -0.82 -1.08
N ILE A 128 -1.64 -1.79 -0.34
CA ILE A 128 -1.55 -1.83 1.12
C ILE A 128 -0.14 -2.31 1.51
N ALA A 129 0.45 -1.65 2.51
CA ALA A 129 1.80 -1.93 2.98
C ALA A 129 1.81 -2.42 4.44
N ASP A 130 2.99 -2.87 4.89
CA ASP A 130 3.18 -3.62 6.13
C ASP A 130 2.65 -2.90 7.39
N LEU A 131 2.86 -1.59 7.53
CA LEU A 131 2.43 -0.85 8.73
C LEU A 131 0.92 -0.72 8.84
N LEU A 132 0.22 -0.59 7.71
CA LEU A 132 -1.25 -0.54 7.72
C LEU A 132 -1.84 -1.91 8.07
N GLN A 133 -1.21 -3.00 7.61
CA GLN A 133 -1.58 -4.33 8.05
C GLN A 133 -1.43 -4.49 9.57
N ARG A 134 -0.31 -4.02 10.13
CA ARG A 134 -0.08 -4.06 11.58
C ARG A 134 -1.07 -3.21 12.37
N TRP A 135 -1.32 -1.97 11.93
CA TRP A 135 -2.32 -1.10 12.56
C TRP A 135 -3.70 -1.74 12.56
N THR A 136 -4.08 -2.40 11.47
CA THR A 136 -5.42 -2.96 11.33
C THR A 136 -5.54 -4.41 11.74
N SER A 137 -4.51 -5.00 12.36
CA SER A 137 -4.55 -6.38 12.85
C SER A 137 -5.00 -7.38 11.78
N ASP A 138 -4.50 -7.21 10.55
CA ASP A 138 -4.85 -8.00 9.36
C ASP A 138 -6.24 -7.78 8.75
N GLN A 139 -6.95 -6.69 9.09
CA GLN A 139 -8.14 -6.33 8.30
C GLN A 139 -7.77 -5.91 6.87
N TYR A 140 -6.66 -5.18 6.72
CA TYR A 140 -6.00 -4.95 5.44
C TYR A 140 -4.67 -5.70 5.43
N ILE A 141 -4.38 -6.40 4.34
CA ILE A 141 -3.20 -7.24 4.19
C ILE A 141 -2.22 -6.56 3.24
N SER A 142 -0.96 -6.50 3.65
CA SER A 142 0.16 -6.07 2.82
C SER A 142 0.34 -7.05 1.67
N VAL A 143 0.15 -6.56 0.44
CA VAL A 143 0.11 -7.43 -0.74
C VAL A 143 1.53 -7.65 -1.26
N CYS A 144 1.95 -8.93 -1.28
CA CYS A 144 3.19 -9.31 -1.95
C CYS A 144 3.03 -9.09 -3.45
N HIS A 145 4.01 -8.46 -4.09
CA HIS A 145 3.95 -8.14 -5.50
C HIS A 145 5.34 -8.25 -6.13
N ARG A 146 5.35 -8.38 -7.46
CA ARG A 146 6.55 -8.49 -8.29
C ARG A 146 6.31 -7.80 -9.63
N VAL A 147 7.38 -7.52 -10.37
CA VAL A 147 7.28 -7.00 -11.74
C VAL A 147 7.90 -8.02 -12.67
N LEU A 148 7.18 -8.44 -13.70
CA LEU A 148 7.70 -9.34 -14.74
C LEU A 148 8.46 -8.57 -15.82
N LEU A 149 9.30 -9.29 -16.55
CA LEU A 149 9.75 -8.84 -17.87
C LEU A 149 8.55 -8.71 -18.82
N PRO A 150 8.64 -7.82 -19.82
CA PRO A 150 7.63 -7.79 -20.88
C PRO A 150 7.61 -9.13 -21.65
N PRO A 151 6.50 -9.47 -22.32
CA PRO A 151 6.40 -10.68 -23.14
C PRO A 151 7.52 -10.77 -24.18
N VAL A 152 7.88 -11.99 -24.58
CA VAL A 152 8.91 -12.20 -25.62
C VAL A 152 8.54 -11.46 -26.91
N GLY A 153 9.48 -10.67 -27.44
CA GLY A 153 9.27 -9.85 -28.65
C GLY A 153 8.74 -8.44 -28.36
N ASP A 154 8.31 -8.16 -27.12
CA ASP A 154 7.96 -6.81 -26.69
C ASP A 154 9.22 -6.06 -26.19
N SER A 155 9.57 -5.00 -26.90
CA SER A 155 10.70 -4.11 -26.59
C SER A 155 10.25 -2.81 -25.94
N CYS A 156 9.02 -2.75 -25.41
CA CYS A 156 8.52 -1.56 -24.75
C CYS A 156 9.28 -1.25 -23.46
N THR A 157 9.47 0.05 -23.22
CA THR A 157 9.92 0.53 -21.92
C THR A 157 8.76 0.50 -20.92
N ARG A 158 9.07 0.23 -19.66
CA ARG A 158 8.10 0.42 -18.57
C ARG A 158 8.54 1.59 -17.70
N GLN A 159 7.61 2.48 -17.43
CA GLN A 159 7.81 3.60 -16.53
C GLN A 159 6.72 3.61 -15.48
N SER A 160 7.13 3.86 -14.23
CA SER A 160 6.17 4.04 -13.14
C SER A 160 6.71 5.02 -12.10
N LEU A 161 5.81 5.73 -11.45
CA LEU A 161 6.07 6.51 -10.24
C LEU A 161 5.43 5.79 -9.06
N ALA A 162 6.21 5.50 -8.03
CA ALA A 162 5.73 4.90 -6.79
C ALA A 162 5.91 5.88 -5.64
N PHE A 163 4.80 6.32 -5.05
CA PHE A 163 4.79 7.18 -3.87
C PHE A 163 4.52 6.30 -2.64
N PHE A 164 5.55 6.09 -1.82
CA PHE A 164 5.49 5.29 -0.61
C PHE A 164 5.21 6.21 0.57
N LEU A 165 4.04 6.05 1.20
CA LEU A 165 3.69 6.84 2.38
C LEU A 165 4.14 6.13 3.65
N HIS A 166 4.91 6.82 4.48
CA HIS A 166 5.32 6.38 5.80
C HIS A 166 4.80 7.35 6.88
N PRO A 167 4.45 6.84 8.08
CA PRO A 167 4.34 7.69 9.25
C PRO A 167 5.73 8.20 9.67
N ASP A 168 5.74 9.15 10.61
CA ASP A 168 6.99 9.63 11.21
C ASP A 168 7.80 8.48 11.82
N ASP A 169 9.12 8.60 11.75
CA ASP A 169 10.06 7.53 12.09
C ASP A 169 9.84 6.99 13.51
N GLU A 170 9.52 7.89 14.44
CA GLU A 170 9.25 7.62 15.86
C GLU A 170 7.82 7.12 16.14
N ALA A 171 6.94 7.13 15.15
CA ALA A 171 5.56 6.70 15.35
C ALA A 171 5.51 5.23 15.76
N VAL A 172 4.96 4.98 16.95
CA VAL A 172 4.81 3.62 17.48
C VAL A 172 3.58 2.96 16.87
N ILE A 173 3.81 1.90 16.11
CA ILE A 173 2.80 1.12 15.41
C ILE A 173 2.27 0.05 16.36
N THR A 174 1.00 0.19 16.76
CA THR A 174 0.27 -0.74 17.62
C THR A 174 -1.05 -1.14 16.98
N CYS A 175 -1.57 -2.31 17.32
CA CYS A 175 -2.84 -2.79 16.77
C CYS A 175 -4.00 -1.89 17.25
N LEU A 176 -4.75 -1.29 16.32
CA LEU A 176 -5.81 -0.31 16.62
C LEU A 176 -7.05 -0.95 17.27
N ASP A 177 -7.23 -2.25 17.12
CA ASP A 177 -8.29 -3.02 17.79
C ASP A 177 -7.97 -3.34 19.26
N GLY A 178 -6.82 -2.89 19.77
CA GLY A 178 -6.36 -3.15 21.14
C GLY A 178 -5.78 -4.55 21.33
N SER A 179 -5.67 -5.36 20.28
CA SER A 179 -4.97 -6.65 20.34
C SER A 179 -3.45 -6.46 20.44
N ASN A 180 -2.73 -7.55 20.67
CA ASN A 180 -1.26 -7.58 20.59
C ASN A 180 -0.79 -8.58 19.52
N LYS A 181 -1.55 -8.70 18.41
CA LYS A 181 -1.23 -9.62 17.30
C LYS A 181 0.16 -9.31 16.72
N TYR A 182 0.49 -8.03 16.64
CA TYR A 182 1.81 -7.53 16.34
C TYR A 182 2.35 -6.76 17.54
N PRO A 183 3.55 -7.08 18.05
CA PRO A 183 4.15 -6.30 19.13
C PRO A 183 4.40 -4.85 18.65
N PRO A 184 4.35 -3.86 19.56
CA PRO A 184 4.67 -2.48 19.24
C PRO A 184 6.05 -2.34 18.57
N ILE A 185 6.15 -1.53 17.52
CA ILE A 185 7.40 -1.21 16.82
C ILE A 185 7.36 0.23 16.31
N THR A 186 8.48 0.93 16.22
CA THR A 186 8.53 2.22 15.52
C THR A 186 8.54 2.02 14.01
N ALA A 187 8.10 3.03 13.26
CA ALA A 187 8.12 3.00 11.80
C ALA A 187 9.55 2.82 11.26
N GLU A 188 10.52 3.53 11.85
CA GLU A 188 11.94 3.40 11.50
C GLU A 188 12.46 2.00 11.78
N ALA A 189 12.20 1.43 12.96
CA ALA A 189 12.69 0.10 13.31
C ALA A 189 12.12 -0.98 12.37
N HIS A 190 10.87 -0.85 11.95
CA HIS A 190 10.28 -1.74 10.94
C HIS A 190 10.96 -1.58 9.59
N ALA A 191 11.17 -0.34 9.12
CA ALA A 191 11.84 -0.06 7.85
C ALA A 191 13.29 -0.58 7.83
N LEU A 192 14.08 -0.32 8.88
CA LEU A 192 15.46 -0.81 9.02
C LEU A 192 15.53 -2.34 9.04
N LYS A 193 14.57 -3.00 9.71
CA LYS A 193 14.47 -4.46 9.69
C LYS A 193 14.27 -4.96 8.25
N LYS A 194 13.30 -4.39 7.52
CA LYS A 194 13.03 -4.78 6.13
C LYS A 194 14.20 -4.51 5.18
N LEU A 195 14.89 -3.37 5.34
CA LEU A 195 16.09 -3.06 4.57
C LEU A 195 17.20 -4.09 4.81
N ARG A 196 17.41 -4.49 6.06
CA ARG A 196 18.38 -5.54 6.42
C ARG A 196 18.01 -6.89 5.82
N ASP A 197 16.74 -7.25 5.85
CA ASP A 197 16.27 -8.52 5.27
C ASP A 197 16.45 -8.55 3.74
N SER A 198 16.26 -7.40 3.08
CA SER A 198 16.36 -7.26 1.61
C SER A 198 17.80 -7.10 1.09
N TYR A 199 18.70 -6.46 1.85
CA TYR A 199 20.06 -6.11 1.40
C TYR A 199 21.20 -6.66 2.28
N GLY A 200 20.91 -7.17 3.47
CA GLY A 200 21.91 -7.60 4.46
C GLY A 200 22.42 -9.04 4.29
N LYS A 201 22.01 -9.74 3.21
CA LYS A 201 22.59 -11.02 2.80
C LYS A 201 23.64 -10.77 1.71
N SER A 202 24.80 -10.27 2.12
CA SER A 202 26.00 -10.11 1.28
C SER A 202 27.16 -10.83 1.94
#